data_AF-A0A7K5LUS1-F1
#
_entry.id   AF-A0A7K5LUS1-F1
#
_cell.length_a   1.000
_cell.length_b   1.000
_cell.length_c   1.000
_cell.angle_alpha   90.00
_cell.angle_beta   90.00
_cell.angle_gamma   90.00
#
_symmetry.space_group_name_H-M   'P 1'
#
loop_
_entity.id
_entity.type
_entity.pdbx_description
1 polymer ?
#
loop_
_entity_poly.entity_id
_entity_poly.type
_entity_poly.pdbx_seq_one_letter_code
_entity_poly.pdbx_strand_id
1 'polypeptide(L)'
;ESQRKLQSVRERFRRRADQSLLLWLYECWFAGAHVDVWLDSSEAQQLGDLSQYVAIDRGLGRRTGRHSLWTHLVGSVRAAYTAEELLLRRDSWSSRLEGVEYLTELSMADILFGNTQNSRCLDDLDRACCTWDMWQALRRSAPPLYAKALSSIAWHRNLRVLKLKAFIWDYRVKPSSYVETQPREQAACGDDPCTICHEELGRTSCELECGHEFHRECIRTWLLEHSSTCPICREHAVLPADTPARNNSQPFKARPCQRSGI
;
A
#
# COMPACT_ATOMS: atom_id res chain seq x y z
N GLU A 1 28.59 2.68 27.90
CA GLU A 1 27.15 2.69 27.60
C GLU A 1 26.87 2.60 26.10
N SER A 2 27.47 3.48 25.28
CA SER A 2 27.30 3.50 23.82
C SER A 2 27.63 2.18 23.12
N GLN A 3 28.71 1.49 23.51
CA GLN A 3 29.05 0.18 22.91
C GLN A 3 28.01 -0.92 23.21
N ARG A 4 27.39 -0.92 24.40
CA ARG A 4 26.33 -1.87 24.74
C ARG A 4 25.05 -1.59 23.95
N LYS A 5 24.70 -0.30 23.78
CA LYS A 5 23.61 0.13 22.88
C LYS A 5 23.85 -0.39 21.46
N LEU A 6 25.03 -0.16 20.89
CA LEU A 6 25.35 -0.61 19.52
C LEU A 6 25.34 -2.13 19.40
N GLN A 7 25.81 -2.87 20.40
CA GLN A 7 25.72 -4.33 20.41
C GLN A 7 24.26 -4.80 20.38
N SER A 8 23.39 -4.23 21.21
CA SER A 8 21.96 -4.57 21.22
C SER A 8 21.29 -4.26 19.87
N VAL A 9 21.65 -3.14 19.23
CA VAL A 9 21.16 -2.82 17.88
C VAL A 9 21.62 -3.86 16.87
N ARG A 10 22.89 -4.29 16.89
CA ARG A 10 23.38 -5.35 15.99
C ARG A 10 22.61 -6.65 16.19
N GLU A 11 22.42 -7.09 17.44
CA GLU A 11 21.69 -8.32 17.73
C GLU A 11 20.23 -8.27 17.25
N ARG A 12 19.57 -7.11 17.38
CA ARG A 12 18.16 -6.93 16.98
C ARG A 12 17.96 -6.81 15.46
N PHE A 13 18.89 -6.17 14.75
CA PHE A 13 18.68 -5.78 13.34
C PHE A 13 19.60 -6.49 12.35
N ARG A 14 20.41 -7.46 12.77
CA ARG A 14 21.30 -8.19 11.85
C ARG A 14 20.50 -9.06 10.88
N ARG A 15 20.78 -8.92 9.58
CA ARG A 15 20.21 -9.77 8.52
C ARG A 15 20.76 -11.20 8.65
N ARG A 16 19.95 -12.20 8.29
CA ARG A 16 20.44 -13.58 8.07
C ARG A 16 20.95 -13.76 6.64
N ALA A 17 21.93 -14.63 6.43
CA ALA A 17 22.59 -14.75 5.12
C ALA A 17 21.64 -15.20 3.99
N ASP A 18 20.69 -16.07 4.33
CA ASP A 18 19.67 -16.67 3.46
C ASP A 18 18.42 -15.79 3.26
N GLN A 19 18.29 -14.71 4.02
CA GLN A 19 17.11 -13.87 4.03
C GLN A 19 17.14 -12.83 2.90
N SER A 20 16.04 -12.62 2.19
CA SER A 20 15.95 -11.51 1.23
C SER A 20 16.28 -10.16 1.87
N LEU A 21 17.03 -9.32 1.16
CA LEU A 21 17.36 -7.97 1.62
C LEU A 21 16.09 -7.13 1.83
N LEU A 22 15.10 -7.25 0.94
CA LEU A 22 13.86 -6.46 0.99
C LEU A 22 12.96 -6.91 2.15
N LEU A 23 12.87 -8.23 2.40
CA LEU A 23 12.18 -8.76 3.57
C LEU A 23 12.85 -8.34 4.87
N TRP A 24 14.19 -8.38 4.92
CA TRP A 24 14.93 -7.91 6.08
C TRP A 24 14.72 -6.43 6.37
N LEU A 25 14.68 -5.56 5.35
CA LEU A 25 14.34 -4.16 5.54
C LEU A 25 12.92 -4.01 6.09
N TYR A 26 11.96 -4.75 5.53
CA TYR A 26 10.59 -4.78 6.07
C TYR A 26 10.59 -5.18 7.56
N GLU A 27 11.29 -6.23 7.95
CA GLU A 27 11.41 -6.64 9.36
C GLU A 27 12.07 -5.56 10.23
N CYS A 28 13.11 -4.88 9.74
CA CYS A 28 13.74 -3.76 10.46
C CYS A 28 12.73 -2.65 10.76
N TRP A 29 11.85 -2.33 9.80
CA TRP A 29 10.79 -1.35 10.00
C TRP A 29 9.87 -1.72 11.16
N PHE A 30 9.30 -2.94 11.14
CA PHE A 30 8.41 -3.45 12.18
C PHE A 30 9.11 -3.62 13.53
N ALA A 31 10.39 -3.95 13.50
CA ALA A 31 11.25 -3.96 14.67
C ALA A 31 11.64 -2.54 15.13
N GLY A 32 10.99 -1.47 14.66
CA GLY A 32 11.15 -0.12 15.23
C GLY A 32 12.40 0.64 14.78
N ALA A 33 13.07 0.24 13.69
CA ALA A 33 14.27 0.95 13.21
C ALA A 33 14.02 2.45 12.88
N HIS A 34 12.78 2.83 12.62
CA HIS A 34 12.39 4.19 12.26
C HIS A 34 12.11 5.10 13.47
N VAL A 35 11.75 4.54 14.62
CA VAL A 35 11.33 5.26 15.83
C VAL A 35 12.27 5.05 17.02
N ASP A 36 12.73 3.81 17.23
CA ASP A 36 13.41 3.41 18.47
C ASP A 36 14.91 3.69 18.43
N VAL A 37 15.52 3.72 17.23
CA VAL A 37 16.98 3.72 17.08
C VAL A 37 17.43 4.96 16.34
N TRP A 38 18.07 5.87 17.06
CA TRP A 38 18.65 7.10 16.51
C TRP A 38 20.16 7.11 16.68
N LEU A 39 20.85 7.33 15.57
CA LEU A 39 22.30 7.22 15.45
C LEU A 39 22.86 8.43 14.70
N ASP A 40 23.99 8.95 15.18
CA ASP A 40 24.85 9.80 14.37
C ASP A 40 25.65 8.98 13.33
N SER A 41 26.41 9.66 12.47
CA SER A 41 27.21 9.02 11.42
C SER A 41 28.29 8.07 11.96
N SER A 42 28.89 8.38 13.11
CA SER A 42 29.93 7.55 13.73
C SER A 42 29.33 6.31 14.37
N GLU A 43 28.23 6.46 15.11
CA GLU A 43 27.46 5.35 15.67
C GLU A 43 26.96 4.40 14.57
N ALA A 44 26.41 4.96 13.48
CA ALA A 44 25.93 4.17 12.34
C ALA A 44 27.06 3.42 11.63
N GLN A 45 28.22 4.06 11.43
CA GLN A 45 29.41 3.40 10.87
C GLN A 45 29.92 2.28 11.77
N GLN A 46 29.85 2.45 13.09
CA GLN A 46 30.29 1.43 14.03
C GLN A 46 29.41 0.17 14.01
N LEU A 47 28.17 0.21 13.52
CA LEU A 47 27.31 -0.99 13.46
C LEU A 47 27.96 -2.15 12.69
N GLY A 48 28.80 -1.86 11.70
CA GLY A 48 29.56 -2.89 10.97
C GLY A 48 28.66 -3.73 10.05
N ASP A 49 28.89 -5.04 10.05
CA ASP A 49 28.26 -6.03 9.17
C ASP A 49 26.81 -6.35 9.56
N LEU A 50 25.92 -5.38 9.41
CA LEU A 50 24.52 -5.51 9.79
C LEU A 50 23.70 -6.17 8.68
N SER A 51 23.89 -5.71 7.44
CA SER A 51 23.17 -6.19 6.26
C SER A 51 23.86 -7.37 5.57
N GLN A 52 25.13 -7.65 5.87
CA GLN A 52 25.97 -8.60 5.12
C GLN A 52 26.25 -8.19 3.67
N TYR A 53 25.99 -6.93 3.33
CA TYR A 53 26.34 -6.34 2.05
C TYR A 53 27.28 -5.18 2.29
N VAL A 54 28.54 -5.38 1.90
CA VAL A 54 29.63 -4.42 2.12
C VAL A 54 29.27 -3.01 1.61
N ALA A 55 28.54 -2.90 0.50
CA ALA A 55 28.10 -1.62 -0.05
C ALA A 55 27.13 -0.89 0.89
N ILE A 56 26.18 -1.61 1.49
CA ILE A 56 25.19 -1.07 2.42
C ILE A 56 25.85 -0.73 3.76
N ASP A 57 26.64 -1.65 4.31
CA ASP A 57 27.24 -1.48 5.64
C ASP A 57 28.24 -0.31 5.67
N ARG A 58 29.04 -0.14 4.61
CA ARG A 58 29.92 1.04 4.45
C ARG A 58 29.15 2.34 4.23
N GLY A 59 27.91 2.25 3.73
CA GLY A 59 27.07 3.41 3.45
C GLY A 59 26.34 3.96 4.68
N LEU A 60 26.20 3.20 5.76
CA LEU A 60 25.45 3.60 6.97
C LEU A 60 25.99 4.90 7.60
N GLY A 61 27.30 5.12 7.56
CA GLY A 61 27.92 6.33 8.12
C GLY A 61 27.94 7.54 7.20
N ARG A 62 27.48 7.43 5.94
CA ARG A 62 27.62 8.53 4.95
C ARG A 62 26.72 9.72 5.27
N ARG A 63 25.59 9.48 5.91
CA ARG A 63 24.61 10.53 6.20
C ARG A 63 25.00 11.26 7.48
N THR A 64 25.30 12.55 7.36
CA THR A 64 25.67 13.42 8.48
C THR A 64 24.47 13.79 9.34
N GLY A 65 24.69 14.01 10.63
CA GLY A 65 23.63 14.34 11.58
C GLY A 65 23.02 13.11 12.24
N ARG A 66 22.03 13.33 13.12
CA ARG A 66 21.37 12.26 13.87
C ARG A 66 20.07 11.87 13.18
N HIS A 67 20.00 10.63 12.74
CA HIS A 67 18.85 10.07 12.01
C HIS A 67 18.45 8.72 12.58
N SER A 68 17.25 8.25 12.22
CA SER A 68 16.83 6.90 12.56
C SER A 68 17.67 5.85 11.82
N LEU A 69 17.81 4.66 12.40
CA LEU A 69 18.47 3.52 11.75
C LEU A 69 17.82 3.25 10.39
N TRP A 70 16.49 3.32 10.31
CA TRP A 70 15.76 3.21 9.04
C TRP A 70 16.25 4.18 7.98
N THR A 71 16.43 5.45 8.33
CA THR A 71 16.89 6.49 7.38
C THR A 71 18.29 6.17 6.84
N HIS A 72 19.19 5.69 7.70
CA HIS A 72 20.53 5.26 7.30
C HIS A 72 20.48 4.03 6.39
N LEU A 73 19.68 3.02 6.75
CA LEU A 73 19.48 1.81 5.95
C LEU A 73 18.93 2.12 4.56
N VAL A 74 17.81 2.83 4.49
CA VAL A 74 17.15 3.21 3.23
C VAL A 74 18.08 4.05 2.36
N GLY A 75 18.76 5.04 2.94
CA GLY A 75 19.70 5.89 2.22
C GLY A 75 20.87 5.10 1.65
N SER A 76 21.39 4.14 2.41
CA SER A 76 22.50 3.29 1.99
C SER A 76 22.10 2.30 0.88
N VAL A 77 20.93 1.66 1.03
CA VAL A 77 20.37 0.76 0.01
C VAL A 77 20.14 1.49 -1.31
N ARG A 78 19.50 2.68 -1.25
CA ARG A 78 19.25 3.51 -2.44
C ARG A 78 20.53 3.96 -3.14
N ALA A 79 21.63 4.11 -2.42
CA ALA A 79 22.93 4.48 -2.99
C ALA A 79 23.69 3.28 -3.56
N ALA A 80 23.35 2.05 -3.14
CA ALA A 80 24.08 0.85 -3.49
C ALA A 80 23.42 0.01 -4.60
N TYR A 81 22.10 0.12 -4.77
CA TYR A 81 21.33 -0.72 -5.68
C TYR A 81 20.22 0.03 -6.41
N THR A 82 19.79 -0.53 -7.54
CA THR A 82 18.58 -0.21 -8.29
C THR A 82 17.43 -1.15 -7.93
N ALA A 83 16.21 -0.83 -8.34
CA ALA A 83 15.05 -1.69 -8.13
C ALA A 83 15.23 -3.04 -8.85
N GLU A 84 15.75 -3.00 -10.07
CA GLU A 84 15.96 -4.16 -10.92
C GLU A 84 16.96 -5.14 -10.31
N GLU A 85 18.05 -4.63 -9.70
CA GLU A 85 19.07 -5.44 -9.05
C GLU A 85 18.55 -6.17 -7.80
N LEU A 86 17.63 -5.56 -7.06
CA LEU A 86 17.06 -6.16 -5.85
C LEU A 86 15.91 -7.10 -6.12
N LEU A 87 15.16 -6.85 -7.19
CA LEU A 87 14.05 -7.69 -7.64
C LEU A 87 14.50 -8.79 -8.59
N LEU A 88 15.79 -9.16 -8.64
CA LEU A 88 16.36 -10.19 -9.52
C LEU A 88 15.80 -11.61 -9.20
N ARG A 89 14.56 -11.77 -9.64
CA ARG A 89 13.87 -12.92 -10.24
C ARG A 89 13.57 -14.10 -9.34
N ARG A 90 12.61 -13.89 -8.46
CA ARG A 90 11.63 -14.95 -8.17
C ARG A 90 10.74 -15.13 -9.41
N ASP A 91 11.14 -16.02 -10.33
CA ASP A 91 10.35 -16.30 -11.55
C ASP A 91 8.97 -16.89 -11.21
N SER A 92 8.89 -17.63 -10.10
CA SER A 92 7.64 -18.16 -9.56
C SER A 92 7.70 -18.34 -8.05
N TRP A 93 6.55 -18.30 -7.38
CA TRP A 93 6.38 -18.77 -6.01
C TRP A 93 5.48 -20.01 -6.01
N SER A 94 5.55 -20.83 -4.97
CA SER A 94 4.88 -22.14 -4.89
C SER A 94 3.96 -22.30 -3.68
N SER A 95 4.14 -21.47 -2.66
CA SER A 95 3.38 -21.54 -1.41
C SER A 95 2.78 -20.20 -0.99
N ARG A 96 1.87 -20.24 0.00
CA ARG A 96 1.26 -19.03 0.59
C ARG A 96 2.29 -18.10 1.20
N LEU A 97 3.22 -18.67 1.97
CA LEU A 97 4.28 -17.90 2.61
C LEU A 97 5.13 -17.20 1.54
N GLU A 98 5.54 -17.95 0.52
CA GLU A 98 6.32 -17.42 -0.59
C GLU A 98 5.58 -16.32 -1.37
N GLY A 99 4.27 -16.47 -1.61
CA GLY A 99 3.46 -15.44 -2.26
C GLY A 99 3.35 -14.16 -1.44
N VAL A 100 3.19 -14.27 -0.11
CA VAL A 100 3.15 -13.11 0.81
C VAL A 100 4.51 -12.42 0.89
N GLU A 101 5.59 -13.19 0.98
CA GLU A 101 6.96 -12.69 0.95
C GLU A 101 7.23 -11.94 -0.36
N TYR A 102 6.92 -12.56 -1.50
CA TYR A 102 7.15 -11.94 -2.80
C TYR A 102 6.38 -10.63 -2.97
N LEU A 103 5.12 -10.58 -2.54
CA LEU A 103 4.35 -9.34 -2.55
C LEU A 103 4.94 -8.28 -1.60
N THR A 104 5.53 -8.70 -0.47
CA THR A 104 6.24 -7.79 0.44
C THR A 104 7.47 -7.21 -0.22
N GLU A 105 8.27 -8.03 -0.89
CA GLU A 105 9.46 -7.60 -1.63
C GLU A 105 9.09 -6.61 -2.73
N LEU A 106 8.08 -6.92 -3.55
CA LEU A 106 7.56 -6.02 -4.58
C LEU A 106 7.14 -4.67 -3.97
N SER A 107 6.44 -4.69 -2.83
CA SER A 107 6.01 -3.46 -2.15
C SER A 107 7.19 -2.65 -1.61
N MET A 108 8.20 -3.33 -1.04
CA MET A 108 9.38 -2.67 -0.51
C MET A 108 10.23 -2.05 -1.61
N ALA A 109 10.41 -2.73 -2.74
CA ALA A 109 11.11 -2.18 -3.89
C ALA A 109 10.38 -0.94 -4.45
N ASP A 110 9.05 -0.99 -4.57
CA ASP A 110 8.26 0.17 -5.02
C ASP A 110 8.33 1.36 -4.04
N ILE A 111 8.31 1.12 -2.73
CA ILE A 111 8.49 2.19 -1.72
C ILE A 111 9.89 2.80 -1.80
N LEU A 112 10.92 1.97 -2.00
CA LEU A 112 12.30 2.43 -2.05
C LEU A 112 12.62 3.18 -3.34
N PHE A 113 12.15 2.72 -4.48
CA PHE A 113 12.62 3.15 -5.80
C PHE A 113 11.52 3.62 -6.76
N GLY A 114 10.25 3.37 -6.44
CA GLY A 114 9.14 3.76 -7.27
C GLY A 114 8.90 5.28 -7.26
N ASN A 115 8.46 5.81 -8.40
CA ASN A 115 7.96 7.19 -8.52
C ASN A 115 6.45 7.30 -8.20
N THR A 116 5.93 6.36 -7.41
CA THR A 116 4.49 6.13 -7.20
C THR A 116 4.00 6.80 -5.92
N GLN A 117 2.69 6.64 -5.64
CA GLN A 117 2.07 7.07 -4.38
C GLN A 117 2.72 6.44 -3.15
N ASN A 118 3.33 5.26 -3.28
CA ASN A 118 3.92 4.51 -2.17
C ASN A 118 5.28 5.07 -1.72
N SER A 119 5.94 5.91 -2.52
CA SER A 119 7.18 6.60 -2.11
C SER A 119 7.01 7.41 -0.81
N ARG A 120 5.78 7.81 -0.50
CA ARG A 120 5.39 8.54 0.72
C ARG A 120 5.05 7.62 1.90
N CYS A 121 5.03 6.31 1.72
CA CYS A 121 4.70 5.32 2.75
C CYS A 121 5.92 4.90 3.59
N LEU A 122 7.04 5.63 3.52
CA LEU A 122 8.19 5.40 4.39
C LEU A 122 7.90 5.62 5.87
N ASP A 123 6.75 6.18 6.23
CA ASP A 123 6.28 6.38 7.61
C ASP A 123 5.20 5.35 8.03
N ASP A 124 4.65 4.58 7.08
CA ASP A 124 3.63 3.56 7.32
C ASP A 124 3.56 2.58 6.13
N LEU A 125 4.26 1.45 6.26
CA LEU A 125 4.36 0.44 5.20
C LEU A 125 3.02 -0.27 4.92
N ASP A 126 2.11 -0.35 5.89
CA ASP A 126 0.83 -1.06 5.72
C ASP A 126 -0.14 -0.29 4.80
N ARG A 127 0.11 1.00 4.60
CA ARG A 127 -0.65 1.84 3.66
C ARG A 127 -0.24 1.66 2.21
N ALA A 128 0.79 0.87 1.89
CA ALA A 128 1.19 0.66 0.50
C ALA A 128 0.03 0.12 -0.36
N CYS A 129 -0.23 0.80 -1.48
CA CYS A 129 -1.11 0.30 -2.53
C CYS A 129 -0.37 -0.73 -3.38
N CYS A 130 -1.05 -1.78 -3.81
CA CYS A 130 -0.57 -2.68 -4.85
C CYS A 130 -0.64 -1.93 -6.18
N THR A 131 0.51 -1.48 -6.69
CA THR A 131 0.57 -0.84 -8.00
C THR A 131 0.21 -1.84 -9.09
N TRP A 132 -0.08 -1.34 -10.28
CA TRP A 132 -0.38 -2.19 -11.42
C TRP A 132 0.78 -3.14 -11.76
N ASP A 133 2.02 -2.66 -11.68
CA ASP A 133 3.21 -3.48 -11.96
C ASP A 133 3.39 -4.59 -10.92
N MET A 134 3.17 -4.27 -9.63
CA MET A 134 3.16 -5.28 -8.57
C MET A 134 2.07 -6.33 -8.80
N TRP A 135 0.86 -5.90 -9.18
CA TRP A 135 -0.27 -6.78 -9.48
C TRP A 135 0.04 -7.73 -10.64
N GLN A 136 0.62 -7.20 -11.72
CA GLN A 136 1.03 -8.02 -12.86
C GLN A 136 2.13 -9.01 -12.49
N ALA A 137 3.16 -8.56 -11.76
CA ALA A 137 4.26 -9.41 -11.31
C ALA A 137 3.75 -10.55 -10.42
N LEU A 138 2.89 -10.23 -9.43
CA LEU A 138 2.28 -11.22 -8.54
C LEU A 138 1.51 -12.29 -9.31
N ARG A 139 0.66 -11.89 -10.27
CA ARG A 139 -0.16 -12.81 -11.08
C ARG A 139 0.67 -13.68 -12.01
N ARG A 140 1.68 -13.11 -12.68
CA ARG A 140 2.52 -13.86 -13.63
C ARG A 140 3.38 -14.91 -12.95
N SER A 141 3.85 -14.62 -11.73
CA SER A 141 4.66 -15.55 -10.94
C SER A 141 3.84 -16.53 -10.10
N ALA A 142 2.51 -16.44 -10.12
CA ALA A 142 1.63 -17.24 -9.29
C ALA A 142 1.45 -18.68 -9.81
N PRO A 143 1.38 -19.70 -8.93
CA PRO A 143 0.92 -21.03 -9.31
C PRO A 143 -0.47 -21.00 -9.92
N PRO A 144 -0.85 -21.96 -10.79
CA PRO A 144 -2.13 -21.95 -11.50
C PRO A 144 -3.37 -21.74 -10.60
N LEU A 145 -3.39 -22.33 -9.41
CA LEU A 145 -4.47 -22.16 -8.44
C LEU A 145 -4.61 -20.71 -7.96
N TYR A 146 -3.49 -20.07 -7.59
CA TYR A 146 -3.48 -18.68 -7.18
C TYR A 146 -3.67 -17.74 -8.36
N ALA A 147 -3.10 -18.03 -9.53
CA ALA A 147 -3.29 -17.22 -10.72
C ALA A 147 -4.78 -17.12 -11.09
N LYS A 148 -5.52 -18.25 -11.01
CA LYS A 148 -6.97 -18.28 -11.21
C LYS A 148 -7.70 -17.45 -10.17
N ALA A 149 -7.34 -17.60 -8.89
CA ALA A 149 -7.97 -16.89 -7.78
C ALA A 149 -7.70 -15.38 -7.81
N LEU A 150 -6.46 -14.97 -8.09
CA LEU A 150 -6.08 -13.58 -8.24
C LEU A 150 -6.79 -12.96 -9.45
N SER A 151 -7.05 -13.74 -10.51
CA SER A 151 -7.78 -13.25 -11.68
C SER A 151 -9.25 -12.94 -11.41
N SER A 152 -9.83 -13.41 -10.30
CA SER A 152 -11.18 -13.00 -9.87
C SER A 152 -11.20 -11.72 -9.02
N ILE A 153 -10.03 -11.13 -8.73
CA ILE A 153 -9.92 -9.85 -8.04
C ILE A 153 -9.71 -8.77 -9.10
N ALA A 154 -10.62 -7.80 -9.17
CA ALA A 154 -10.41 -6.61 -9.97
C ALA A 154 -9.33 -5.73 -9.31
N TRP A 155 -8.29 -5.39 -10.08
CA TRP A 155 -7.32 -4.40 -9.63
C TRP A 155 -7.93 -3.01 -9.69
N HIS A 156 -7.59 -2.18 -8.70
CA HIS A 156 -7.92 -0.76 -8.66
C HIS A 156 -6.83 0.02 -7.93
N ARG A 157 -6.73 1.33 -8.15
CA ARG A 157 -5.64 2.19 -7.62
C ARG A 157 -5.48 2.21 -6.10
N ASN A 158 -6.56 1.89 -5.37
CA ASN A 158 -6.59 1.87 -3.90
C ASN A 158 -6.45 0.45 -3.31
N LEU A 159 -6.21 -0.56 -4.14
CA LEU A 159 -6.04 -1.94 -3.69
C LEU A 159 -4.82 -2.02 -2.77
N ARG A 160 -5.00 -2.33 -1.49
CA ARG A 160 -3.89 -2.36 -0.52
C ARG A 160 -3.09 -3.65 -0.62
N VAL A 161 -1.78 -3.55 -0.44
CA VAL A 161 -0.88 -4.71 -0.30
C VAL A 161 -1.36 -5.61 0.83
N LEU A 162 -1.76 -5.04 1.97
CA LEU A 162 -2.26 -5.80 3.12
C LEU A 162 -3.48 -6.68 2.78
N LYS A 163 -4.42 -6.17 1.96
CA LYS A 163 -5.61 -6.93 1.53
C LYS A 163 -5.21 -8.14 0.69
N LEU A 164 -4.23 -8.01 -0.19
CA LEU A 164 -3.72 -9.11 -1.00
C LEU A 164 -2.89 -10.11 -0.20
N LYS A 165 -2.09 -9.64 0.79
CA LYS A 165 -1.38 -10.52 1.71
C LYS A 165 -2.36 -11.41 2.49
N ALA A 166 -3.42 -10.81 3.04
CA ALA A 166 -4.49 -11.54 3.72
C ALA A 166 -5.15 -12.56 2.78
N PHE A 167 -5.50 -12.14 1.57
CA PHE A 167 -6.06 -13.04 0.56
C PHE A 167 -5.16 -14.26 0.29
N ILE A 168 -3.87 -14.07 0.03
CA ILE A 168 -2.93 -15.18 -0.25
C ILE A 168 -2.79 -16.09 0.98
N TRP A 169 -2.71 -15.52 2.18
CA TRP A 169 -2.56 -16.27 3.42
C TRP A 169 -3.78 -17.15 3.72
N ASP A 170 -4.97 -16.58 3.52
CA ASP A 170 -6.25 -17.22 3.78
C ASP A 170 -6.71 -18.13 2.64
N TYR A 171 -6.04 -18.08 1.48
CA TYR A 171 -6.24 -18.98 0.34
C TYR A 171 -5.72 -20.40 0.63
N ARG A 172 -6.16 -20.98 1.74
CA ARG A 172 -6.31 -22.43 1.90
C ARG A 172 -7.50 -22.82 1.05
N VAL A 173 -7.33 -23.81 0.20
CA VAL A 173 -8.39 -24.70 -0.30
C VAL A 173 -9.67 -24.60 0.56
N LYS A 174 -10.80 -24.15 -0.01
CA LYS A 174 -12.11 -24.21 0.68
C LYS A 174 -12.30 -25.65 1.16
N PRO A 175 -12.62 -25.91 2.44
CA PRO A 175 -13.19 -27.18 2.83
C PRO A 175 -14.40 -27.43 1.94
N SER A 176 -14.41 -28.56 1.25
CA SER A 176 -15.60 -29.10 0.59
C SER A 176 -16.68 -29.33 1.65
N SER A 177 -17.45 -28.29 1.99
CA SER A 177 -18.75 -28.35 2.68
C SER A 177 -19.21 -26.97 3.12
N TYR A 178 -19.66 -26.13 2.18
CA TYR A 178 -20.86 -25.34 2.44
C TYR A 178 -21.59 -25.10 1.11
N VAL A 179 -22.61 -25.94 0.94
CA VAL A 179 -23.77 -25.91 0.05
C VAL A 179 -23.87 -24.70 -0.89
N GLU A 180 -23.51 -24.96 -2.14
CA GLU A 180 -24.37 -24.86 -3.33
C GLU A 180 -25.55 -23.86 -3.28
N THR A 181 -25.39 -22.72 -3.94
CA THR A 181 -26.39 -22.25 -4.90
C THR A 181 -25.68 -21.64 -6.12
N GLN A 182 -25.50 -22.49 -7.13
CA GLN A 182 -25.56 -22.10 -8.54
C GLN A 182 -26.69 -22.95 -9.15
N PRO A 183 -27.31 -22.59 -10.30
CA PRO A 183 -26.70 -21.79 -11.37
C PRO A 183 -27.63 -20.78 -12.06
N ARG A 184 -27.03 -19.87 -12.85
CA ARG A 184 -27.35 -19.78 -14.28
C ARG A 184 -26.30 -18.98 -15.08
N GLU A 185 -25.79 -19.71 -16.05
CA GLU A 185 -25.08 -19.42 -17.30
C GLU A 185 -24.98 -17.97 -17.83
N GLN A 186 -23.73 -17.61 -18.14
CA GLN A 186 -23.23 -16.99 -19.39
C GLN A 186 -23.92 -15.74 -19.94
N ALA A 187 -23.26 -14.60 -19.82
CA ALA A 187 -23.01 -13.69 -20.94
C ALA A 187 -21.88 -12.69 -20.58
N ALA A 188 -21.23 -12.18 -21.62
CA ALA A 188 -20.21 -11.14 -21.55
C ALA A 188 -20.77 -9.78 -21.08
N CYS A 189 -19.84 -8.83 -20.87
CA CYS A 189 -20.04 -7.40 -20.61
C CYS A 189 -20.23 -7.03 -19.13
N GLY A 190 -19.42 -6.07 -18.66
CA GLY A 190 -19.59 -5.46 -17.34
C GLY A 190 -20.91 -4.69 -17.26
N ASP A 191 -21.43 -4.59 -16.04
CA ASP A 191 -22.27 -3.52 -15.48
C ASP A 191 -22.90 -4.06 -14.18
N ASP A 192 -22.23 -3.87 -13.03
CA ASP A 192 -22.89 -4.10 -11.73
C ASP A 192 -24.07 -3.11 -11.60
N PRO A 193 -25.27 -3.49 -11.10
CA PRO A 193 -26.41 -2.58 -11.03
C PRO A 193 -26.21 -1.53 -9.93
N CYS A 194 -26.82 -0.35 -10.10
CA CYS A 194 -26.79 0.70 -9.08
C CYS A 194 -27.49 0.22 -7.81
N THR A 195 -26.81 0.20 -6.67
CA THR A 195 -27.38 -0.34 -5.42
C THR A 195 -28.42 0.56 -4.76
N ILE A 196 -28.74 1.72 -5.36
CA ILE A 196 -29.75 2.67 -4.85
C ILE A 196 -31.11 2.39 -5.52
N CYS A 197 -31.12 2.22 -6.86
CA CYS A 197 -32.35 1.97 -7.62
C CYS A 197 -32.47 0.52 -8.12
N HIS A 198 -31.41 -0.27 -8.02
CA HIS A 198 -31.31 -1.66 -8.52
C HIS A 198 -31.43 -1.81 -10.06
N GLU A 199 -31.19 -0.73 -10.81
CA GLU A 199 -31.15 -0.74 -12.28
C GLU A 199 -29.71 -0.76 -12.81
N GLU A 200 -29.50 -1.25 -14.03
CA GLU A 200 -28.18 -1.35 -14.69
C GLU A 200 -27.47 0.02 -14.77
N LEU A 201 -26.17 0.05 -14.47
CA LEU A 201 -25.34 1.24 -14.61
C LEU A 201 -25.16 1.59 -16.09
N GLY A 202 -26.03 2.44 -16.62
CA GLY A 202 -25.88 2.96 -17.98
C GLY A 202 -24.72 3.95 -18.11
N ARG A 203 -24.59 4.59 -19.29
CA ARG A 203 -23.53 5.56 -19.63
C ARG A 203 -23.40 6.80 -18.74
N THR A 204 -24.30 6.99 -17.77
CA THR A 204 -24.36 8.13 -16.85
C THR A 204 -24.04 7.71 -15.41
N SER A 205 -23.19 6.71 -15.25
CA SER A 205 -22.65 6.30 -13.96
C SER A 205 -21.67 7.34 -13.39
N CYS A 206 -21.53 7.33 -12.07
CA CYS A 206 -20.65 8.22 -11.32
C CYS A 206 -19.95 7.40 -10.23
N GLU A 207 -18.62 7.38 -10.28
CA GLU A 207 -17.77 6.76 -9.27
C GLU A 207 -17.42 7.79 -8.18
N LEU A 208 -17.57 7.39 -6.91
CA LEU A 208 -17.14 8.18 -5.75
C LEU A 208 -15.64 8.00 -5.47
N GLU A 209 -15.04 8.85 -4.64
CA GLU A 209 -13.62 8.73 -4.28
C GLU A 209 -13.26 7.41 -3.57
N CYS A 210 -14.23 6.80 -2.90
CA CYS A 210 -14.12 5.46 -2.30
C CYS A 210 -14.14 4.31 -3.32
N GLY A 211 -14.44 4.60 -4.60
CA GLY A 211 -14.41 3.64 -5.70
C GLY A 211 -15.73 2.91 -5.98
N HIS A 212 -16.83 3.32 -5.34
CA HIS A 212 -18.16 2.76 -5.58
C HIS A 212 -18.91 3.55 -6.65
N GLU A 213 -19.64 2.85 -7.50
CA GLU A 213 -20.31 3.40 -8.68
C GLU A 213 -21.85 3.34 -8.56
N PHE A 214 -22.51 4.43 -8.97
CA PHE A 214 -23.96 4.61 -8.91
C PHE A 214 -24.42 5.42 -10.12
N HIS A 215 -25.72 5.46 -10.43
CA HIS A 215 -26.21 6.53 -11.31
C HIS A 215 -25.95 7.88 -10.66
N ARG A 216 -25.49 8.84 -11.46
CA ARG A 216 -25.17 10.18 -11.00
C ARG A 216 -26.31 10.85 -10.24
N GLU A 217 -27.54 10.73 -10.73
CA GLU A 217 -28.74 11.22 -10.07
C GLU A 217 -29.02 10.48 -8.76
N CYS A 218 -28.92 9.15 -8.73
CA CYS A 218 -29.17 8.36 -7.53
C CYS A 218 -28.22 8.74 -6.39
N ILE A 219 -26.91 8.83 -6.67
CA ILE A 219 -25.95 9.19 -5.64
C ILE A 219 -26.04 10.67 -5.25
N ARG A 220 -26.40 11.55 -6.18
CA ARG A 220 -26.66 12.96 -5.87
C ARG A 220 -27.84 13.12 -4.92
N THR A 221 -28.97 12.48 -5.19
CA THR A 221 -30.14 12.51 -4.31
C THR A 221 -29.81 11.93 -2.93
N TRP A 222 -29.07 10.83 -2.87
CA TRP A 222 -28.62 10.25 -1.61
C TRP A 222 -27.78 11.23 -0.78
N LEU A 223 -26.78 11.87 -1.41
CA LEU A 223 -25.87 12.80 -0.73
C LEU A 223 -26.55 14.10 -0.28
N LEU A 224 -27.60 14.53 -0.99
CA LEU A 224 -28.36 15.72 -0.66
C LEU A 224 -29.45 15.47 0.40
N GLU A 225 -30.14 14.34 0.31
CA GLU A 225 -31.39 14.13 1.07
C GLU A 225 -31.26 13.12 2.22
N HIS A 226 -30.31 12.19 2.17
CA HIS A 226 -30.25 11.07 3.12
C HIS A 226 -28.99 11.12 4.00
N SER A 227 -27.80 11.27 3.41
CA SER A 227 -26.53 11.31 4.16
C SER A 227 -25.39 11.78 3.28
N SER A 228 -24.43 12.53 3.82
CA SER A 228 -23.20 12.93 3.13
C SER A 228 -22.15 11.80 3.01
N THR A 229 -22.57 10.54 3.09
CA THR A 229 -21.69 9.36 3.08
C THR A 229 -22.11 8.34 2.04
N CYS A 230 -21.15 7.56 1.54
CA CYS A 230 -21.39 6.51 0.56
C CYS A 230 -22.38 5.44 1.09
N PRO A 231 -23.39 5.02 0.31
CA PRO A 231 -24.35 3.99 0.71
C PRO A 231 -23.69 2.63 1.05
N ILE A 232 -22.53 2.34 0.48
CA ILE A 232 -21.86 1.03 0.60
C ILE A 232 -20.86 1.02 1.76
N CYS A 233 -19.92 1.98 1.80
CA CYS A 233 -18.85 1.98 2.80
C CYS A 233 -19.00 3.02 3.92
N ARG A 234 -20.00 3.91 3.84
CA ARG A 234 -20.24 5.01 4.79
C ARG A 234 -19.10 6.03 4.93
N GLU A 235 -18.14 6.02 4.02
CA GLU A 235 -17.11 7.05 3.92
C GLU A 235 -17.70 8.34 3.36
N HIS A 236 -17.18 9.51 3.77
CA HIS A 236 -17.69 10.80 3.32
C HIS A 236 -17.48 10.95 1.80
N ALA A 237 -18.51 11.39 1.09
CA ALA A 237 -18.54 11.37 -0.36
C ALA A 237 -18.81 12.77 -0.93
N VAL A 238 -17.97 13.18 -1.89
CA VAL A 238 -18.08 14.44 -2.63
C VAL A 238 -18.26 14.11 -4.12
N LEU A 239 -19.23 14.75 -4.79
CA LEU A 239 -19.46 14.54 -6.22
C LEU A 239 -18.41 15.29 -7.06
N PRO A 240 -17.87 14.69 -8.14
CA PRO A 240 -16.86 15.32 -8.99
C PRO A 240 -17.30 16.54 -9.83
N ALA A 241 -18.44 17.19 -9.54
CA ALA A 241 -19.02 18.19 -10.44
C ALA A 241 -19.58 19.48 -9.82
N ASP A 242 -19.24 19.78 -8.57
CA ASP A 242 -19.50 21.11 -7.99
C ASP A 242 -18.18 21.89 -7.83
N THR A 243 -17.35 21.90 -8.88
CA THR A 243 -16.32 22.93 -9.03
C THR A 243 -16.93 24.10 -9.80
N PRO A 244 -17.23 25.26 -9.18
CA PRO A 244 -17.57 26.44 -9.95
C PRO A 244 -16.33 26.86 -10.74
N ALA A 245 -16.45 26.84 -12.07
CA ALA A 245 -15.47 27.40 -12.97
C ALA A 245 -15.16 28.85 -12.56
N ARG A 246 -13.87 29.15 -12.35
CA ARG A 246 -13.34 30.48 -12.12
C ARG A 246 -13.92 31.49 -13.12
N ASN A 247 -14.48 32.60 -12.63
CA ASN A 247 -14.28 33.87 -13.30
C ASN A 247 -14.11 35.04 -12.32
N ASN A 248 -13.27 35.96 -12.76
CA ASN A 248 -12.54 37.00 -12.04
C ASN A 248 -13.45 38.12 -11.48
N SER A 249 -13.15 38.67 -10.29
CA SER A 249 -13.22 40.11 -9.89
C SER A 249 -13.55 40.35 -8.40
N GLN A 250 -12.54 40.80 -7.64
CA GLN A 250 -12.58 41.70 -6.47
C GLN A 250 -13.06 41.23 -5.08
N PRO A 251 -12.49 41.83 -4.00
CA PRO A 251 -12.42 41.22 -2.67
C PRO A 251 -13.54 41.73 -1.74
N PHE A 252 -14.27 40.83 -1.10
CA PHE A 252 -15.24 41.19 -0.07
C PHE A 252 -14.83 40.69 1.32
N LYS A 253 -14.20 41.64 2.03
CA LYS A 253 -14.28 41.98 3.47
C LYS A 253 -14.91 40.94 4.40
N ALA A 254 -14.11 40.48 5.35
CA ALA A 254 -14.56 39.85 6.59
C ALA A 254 -15.36 40.84 7.47
N ARG A 255 -16.50 40.40 8.03
CA ARG A 255 -17.12 40.97 9.25
C ARG A 255 -17.84 39.87 10.05
N PRO A 256 -18.02 40.07 11.37
CA PRO A 256 -17.87 39.03 12.38
C PRO A 256 -19.19 38.38 12.82
N CYS A 257 -19.06 37.24 13.50
CA CYS A 257 -20.15 36.53 14.14
C CYS A 257 -20.85 37.39 15.20
N GLN A 258 -22.18 37.43 15.15
CA GLN A 258 -23.01 37.89 16.28
C GLN A 258 -23.64 36.68 16.94
N ARG A 259 -23.43 36.62 18.26
CA ARG A 259 -24.10 35.76 19.23
C ARG A 259 -25.49 36.33 19.50
N SER A 260 -26.49 35.45 19.45
CA SER A 260 -27.77 35.53 20.18
C SER A 260 -28.12 34.07 20.49
N GLY A 261 -28.20 33.58 21.72
CA GLY A 261 -28.75 34.20 22.91
C GLY A 261 -30.07 33.51 23.21
N ILE A 262 -30.04 32.53 24.12
CA ILE A 262 -31.08 32.29 25.13
C ILE A 262 -30.33 32.20 26.45
#